data_AF-A0A653AGR1-F1
#
_entry.id   AF-A0A653AGR1-F1
#
_cell.length_a   1.000
_cell.length_b   1.000
_cell.length_c   1.000
_cell.angle_alpha   90.00
_cell.angle_beta   90.00
_cell.angle_gamma   90.00
#
_symmetry.space_group_name_H-M   'P 1'
#
loop_
_entity.id
_entity.type
_entity.pdbx_description
1 polymer ?
#
loop_
_entity_poly.entity_id
_entity_poly.type
_entity_poly.pdbx_seq_one_letter_code
_entity_poly.pdbx_strand_id
1 'polypeptide(L)' 'MSHSWFNRFRKLLVRYEKLSDTYMALLRMAAAIIAYRKVGVIYG' A
#
# COMPACT_ATOMS: atom_id res chain seq x y z
N MET A 1 0.07 28.91 16.90
CA MET A 1 0.15 27.51 17.39
C MET A 1 -0.50 26.53 16.40
N SER A 2 -0.05 26.46 15.14
CA SER A 2 -0.68 25.53 14.15
C SER A 2 0.23 25.07 12.99
N HIS A 3 1.56 25.26 13.06
CA HIS A 3 2.45 24.97 11.91
C HIS A 3 3.32 23.72 12.08
N SER A 4 3.51 23.22 13.31
CA SER A 4 4.33 22.02 13.56
C SER A 4 3.67 20.73 13.03
N TRP A 5 2.33 20.65 13.09
CA TRP A 5 1.57 19.51 12.58
C TRP A 5 1.68 19.38 11.05
N PHE A 6 1.60 20.50 10.33
CA PHE A 6 1.69 20.52 8.87
C PHE A 6 3.08 20.08 8.37
N ASN A 7 4.14 20.47 9.07
CA ASN A 7 5.51 20.04 8.77
C ASN A 7 5.74 18.55 9.04
N ARG A 8 4.93 17.93 9.91
CA ARG A 8 4.95 16.49 10.21
C ARG A 8 4.14 15.70 9.17
N PHE A 9 3.04 16.26 8.68
CA PHE A 9 2.23 15.66 7.62
C PHE A 9 2.98 15.58 6.29
N ARG A 10 3.73 16.63 5.89
CA ARG A 10 4.63 16.53 4.72
C ARG A 10 5.70 15.45 4.88
N LYS A 11 6.25 15.28 6.09
CA LYS A 11 7.26 14.26 6.36
C LYS A 11 6.68 12.85 6.32
N LEU A 12 5.44 12.66 6.81
CA LEU A 12 4.69 11.42 6.62
C LEU A 12 4.48 11.15 5.14
N LEU A 13 4.01 12.14 4.38
CA LEU A 13 3.73 12.00 2.96
C LEU A 13 4.98 11.66 2.15
N VAL A 14 6.12 12.32 2.40
CA VAL A 14 7.43 11.98 1.78
C VAL A 14 7.94 10.59 2.19
N ARG A 15 7.65 10.13 3.42
CA ARG A 15 8.04 8.79 3.88
C ARG A 15 7.15 7.71 3.24
N TYR A 16 5.88 8.02 3.03
CA TYR A 16 4.96 7.17 2.27
C TYR A 16 5.18 7.25 0.76
N GLU A 17 5.79 8.30 0.21
CA GLU A 17 6.25 8.31 -1.19
C GLU A 17 7.40 7.34 -1.43
N LYS A 18 8.28 7.12 -0.45
CA LYS A 18 9.25 6.02 -0.53
C LYS A 18 8.62 4.66 -0.26
N LEU A 19 7.53 4.62 0.52
CA LEU A 19 6.79 3.39 0.80
C LEU A 19 5.76 3.06 -0.29
N SER A 20 5.40 3.99 -1.19
CA SER A 20 4.37 3.79 -2.21
C SER A 20 4.79 2.69 -3.17
N ASP A 21 6.09 2.60 -3.47
CA ASP A 21 6.67 1.51 -4.26
C ASP A 21 6.51 0.15 -3.57
N THR A 22 6.85 0.06 -2.28
CA THR A 22 6.60 -1.14 -1.47
C THR A 22 5.11 -1.42 -1.23
N TYR A 23 4.27 -0.39 -1.18
CA TYR A 23 2.83 -0.50 -1.02
C TYR A 23 2.17 -1.02 -2.30
N MET A 24 2.62 -0.56 -3.47
CA MET A 24 2.25 -1.11 -4.77
C MET A 24 2.68 -2.57 -4.92
N ALA A 25 3.87 -2.92 -4.44
CA ALA A 25 4.34 -4.31 -4.40
C ALA A 25 3.44 -5.18 -3.51
N LEU A 26 3.12 -4.72 -2.29
CA LEU A 26 2.20 -5.39 -1.36
C LEU A 26 0.78 -5.52 -1.92
N LEU A 27 0.26 -4.48 -2.59
CA LEU A 27 -1.04 -4.50 -3.27
C LEU A 27 -1.07 -5.52 -4.41
N ARG A 28 -0.03 -5.56 -5.25
CA ARG A 28 0.10 -6.58 -6.31
C ARG A 28 0.16 -7.99 -5.71
N MET A 29 0.90 -8.17 -4.62
CA MET A 29 0.99 -9.44 -3.88
C MET A 29 -0.38 -9.87 -3.36
N ALA A 30 -1.09 -8.97 -2.69
CA ALA A 30 -2.45 -9.23 -2.18
C ALA A 30 -3.43 -9.56 -3.32
N ALA A 31 -3.38 -8.81 -4.43
CA ALA A 31 -4.20 -9.08 -5.61
C ALA A 31 -3.89 -10.45 -6.23
N ALA A 32 -2.61 -10.83 -6.33
CA ALA A 32 -2.18 -12.14 -6.83
C ALA A 32 -2.66 -13.28 -5.93
N ILE A 33 -2.59 -13.12 -4.60
CA ILE A 33 -3.11 -14.10 -3.64
C ILE A 33 -4.63 -14.26 -3.79
N ILE A 34 -5.38 -13.16 -3.89
CA ILE A 34 -6.84 -13.19 -4.07
C ILE A 34 -7.20 -13.88 -5.40
N ALA A 35 -6.52 -13.54 -6.49
CA ALA A 35 -6.70 -14.17 -7.80
C ALA A 35 -6.39 -15.67 -7.75
N TYR A 36 -5.30 -16.07 -7.10
CA TYR A 36 -4.93 -17.47 -6.91
C TYR A 36 -6.00 -18.24 -6.11
N ARG A 37 -6.50 -17.67 -5.02
CA ARG A 37 -7.60 -18.29 -4.23
C ARG A 37 -8.88 -18.40 -5.04
N LYS A 38 -9.21 -17.40 -5.87
CA LYS A 38 -10.37 -17.44 -6.76
C LYS A 38 -10.20 -18.50 -7.86
N VAL A 39 -9.01 -18.63 -8.45
CA VAL A 39 -8.70 -19.69 -9.43
C VAL A 39 -8.89 -21.08 -8.82
N GLY A 40 -8.40 -21.32 -7.60
CA GLY A 40 -8.62 -22.59 -6.91
C GLY A 40 -10.09 -22.93 -6.64
N VAL A 41 -10.99 -21.94 -6.64
CA VAL A 41 -12.45 -22.14 -6.51
C VAL A 41 -13.12 -22.44 -7.87
N ILE A 42 -12.51 -22.03 -8.98
CA ILE A 42 -13.09 -22.23 -10.33
C ILE A 42 -12.72 -23.62 -10.89
N TYR A 43 -11.56 -24.16 -10.50
CA TYR A 43 -11.08 -25.48 -10.92
C TYR A 43 -11.28 -26.59 -9.87
N GLY A 44 -11.87 -26.27 -8.71
CA GLY A 44 -12.20 -27.20 -7.64
C GLY A 44 -13.61 -27.75 -7.74
#